data_AF-A0ABD1VEN8-F1
#
_entry.id   AF-A0ABD1VEN8-F1
#
_cell.length_a   1.000
_cell.length_b   1.000
_cell.length_c   1.000
_cell.angle_alpha   90.00
_cell.angle_beta   90.00
_cell.angle_gamma   90.00
#
_symmetry.space_group_name_H-M   'P 1'
#
loop_
_entity.id
_entity.type
_entity.pdbx_description
1 polymer ?
#
loop_
_entity_poly.entity_id
_entity_poly.type
_entity_poly.pdbx_seq_one_letter_code
_entity_poly.pdbx_strand_id
1 'polypeptide(L)'
;MGSLYRRGTNSMSDLIVGHAVESLTCYELKLFLRLLYRSSLSSRSDLAFIFPSKSAAFDNIILEENDAFLKLATQYGKLNHSTHLMASFDVTQFVKSSKRGNGTGEPIWGRRIRSNSSEEMETESTRQSYGSVVGFDVQELDPDNSLAGFLDPDNSLPMSLRRWACYPMLLGRVRRNFKHILLVDIKDILLSGDPLGRVRNQTPESVSLSTLTQSITIRHGKKTQSTHQKLANPAIIMGGARGTRRLSNAMLTQIVRAAMQHKKKNSLSELGLFNQLVGNEFILKNVNLIMSVESIPELSSLTGLNFKPGSRWSINHTLIRRGTINKDVNYVVTKLLCLFPLNSTINSDC
;
A
#
# COMPACT_ATOMS: atom_id res chain seq x y z
N MET A 1 14.57 -0.29 -15.60
CA MET A 1 13.81 -1.26 -14.79
C MET A 1 12.86 -0.45 -13.94
N GLY A 2 11.57 -0.64 -14.16
CA GLY A 2 10.52 0.16 -13.58
C GLY A 2 10.27 1.48 -14.30
N SER A 3 9.04 1.97 -14.13
CA SER A 3 8.53 3.25 -14.59
C SER A 3 8.50 4.24 -13.44
N LEU A 4 9.08 5.43 -13.61
CA LEU A 4 8.97 6.54 -12.66
C LEU A 4 7.82 7.44 -13.08
N TYR A 5 6.71 7.41 -12.35
CA TYR A 5 5.53 8.25 -12.64
C TYR A 5 5.61 9.62 -12.00
N ARG A 6 6.17 9.69 -10.78
CA ARG A 6 6.37 10.96 -10.08
C ARG A 6 7.67 10.91 -9.30
N ARG A 7 8.47 11.96 -9.45
CA ARG A 7 9.67 12.14 -8.65
C ARG A 7 9.33 12.78 -7.30
N GLY A 8 9.87 12.24 -6.21
CA GLY A 8 9.73 12.83 -4.88
C GLY A 8 10.59 14.09 -4.71
N THR A 9 10.26 14.89 -3.70
CA THR A 9 10.94 16.17 -3.38
C THR A 9 12.12 15.99 -2.43
N ASN A 10 12.18 14.85 -1.72
CA ASN A 10 13.21 14.51 -0.77
C ASN A 10 13.21 13.01 -0.54
N SER A 11 14.26 12.57 0.14
CA SER A 11 14.31 11.24 0.69
C SER A 11 13.21 10.96 1.71
N MET A 12 12.59 9.79 1.56
CA MET A 12 11.55 9.29 2.44
C MET A 12 12.09 8.24 3.41
N SER A 13 11.48 8.18 4.60
CA SER A 13 11.84 7.18 5.62
C SER A 13 11.03 5.90 5.46
N ASP A 14 9.85 6.00 4.86
CA ASP A 14 8.88 4.92 4.78
C ASP A 14 8.74 4.48 3.31
N LEU A 15 8.38 3.21 3.08
CA LEU A 15 8.08 2.68 1.74
C LEU A 15 6.73 1.98 1.77
N ILE A 16 5.88 2.31 0.81
CA ILE A 16 4.63 1.60 0.55
C ILE A 16 4.82 0.79 -0.71
N VAL A 17 4.64 -0.52 -0.62
CA VAL A 17 4.64 -1.44 -1.76
C VAL A 17 3.20 -1.90 -1.98
N GLY A 18 2.55 -1.30 -2.98
CA GLY A 18 1.25 -1.73 -3.45
C GLY A 18 1.42 -2.82 -4.49
N HIS A 19 0.86 -4.00 -4.28
CA HIS A 19 0.80 -5.02 -5.32
C HIS A 19 -0.61 -5.07 -5.93
N ALA A 20 -0.65 -5.28 -7.23
CA ALA A 20 -1.88 -5.50 -7.97
C ALA A 20 -2.07 -7.00 -8.25
N VAL A 21 -3.29 -7.48 -8.06
CA VAL A 21 -3.73 -8.80 -8.55
C VAL A 21 -4.24 -8.68 -9.99
N GLU A 22 -4.35 -9.81 -10.69
CA GLU A 22 -4.73 -9.86 -12.11
C GLU A 22 -6.12 -9.27 -12.37
N SER A 23 -6.98 -9.28 -11.36
CA SER A 23 -8.37 -8.80 -11.43
C SER A 23 -8.54 -7.36 -10.92
N LEU A 24 -7.45 -6.61 -10.73
CA LEU A 24 -7.52 -5.18 -10.38
C LEU A 24 -8.09 -4.39 -11.57
N THR A 25 -9.04 -3.51 -11.29
CA THR A 25 -9.62 -2.60 -12.30
C THR A 25 -9.03 -1.19 -12.24
N CYS A 26 -9.22 -0.45 -13.32
CA CYS A 26 -8.84 0.96 -13.41
C CYS A 26 -9.50 1.82 -12.30
N TYR A 27 -10.80 1.62 -12.06
CA TYR A 27 -11.55 2.33 -11.01
C TYR A 27 -11.01 2.04 -9.61
N GLU A 28 -10.67 0.77 -9.34
CA GLU A 28 -10.10 0.34 -8.08
C GLU A 28 -8.71 0.96 -7.83
N LEU A 29 -7.85 1.01 -8.85
CA LEU A 29 -6.55 1.68 -8.75
C LEU A 29 -6.71 3.19 -8.51
N LYS A 30 -7.58 3.84 -9.29
CA LYS A 30 -7.88 5.28 -9.18
C LYS A 30 -8.34 5.63 -7.76
N LEU A 31 -9.29 4.88 -7.22
CA LEU A 31 -9.81 5.11 -5.87
C LEU A 31 -8.73 4.91 -4.78
N PHE A 32 -7.91 3.87 -4.92
CA PHE A 32 -6.81 3.61 -3.99
C PHE A 32 -5.84 4.80 -3.94
N LEU A 33 -5.43 5.31 -5.11
CA LEU A 33 -4.54 6.47 -5.22
C LEU A 33 -5.15 7.73 -4.59
N ARG A 34 -6.42 8.00 -4.89
CA ARG A 34 -7.16 9.14 -4.33
C ARG A 34 -7.16 9.15 -2.81
N LEU A 35 -7.41 8.00 -2.19
CA LEU A 35 -7.41 7.87 -0.73
C LEU A 35 -5.98 7.95 -0.17
N LEU A 36 -5.02 7.27 -0.80
CA LEU A 36 -3.62 7.29 -0.39
C LEU A 36 -3.06 8.72 -0.36
N TYR A 37 -3.30 9.52 -1.39
CA TYR A 37 -2.83 10.90 -1.42
C TYR A 37 -3.47 11.80 -0.36
N ARG A 38 -4.69 11.46 0.08
CA ARG A 38 -5.41 12.17 1.16
C ARG A 38 -5.03 11.68 2.55
N SER A 39 -4.47 10.48 2.66
CA SER A 39 -4.06 9.86 3.93
C SER A 39 -2.81 10.50 4.57
N SER A 40 -2.17 11.47 3.92
CA SER A 40 -0.86 12.07 4.24
C SER A 40 0.35 11.14 4.14
N LEU A 41 0.15 9.85 3.81
CA LEU A 41 1.23 8.87 3.67
C LEU A 41 2.31 9.28 2.66
N SER A 42 1.91 9.93 1.57
CA SER A 42 2.83 10.42 0.54
C SER A 42 3.79 11.49 1.05
N SER A 43 3.54 12.12 2.20
CA SER A 43 4.45 13.12 2.79
C SER A 43 5.74 12.53 3.36
N ARG A 44 5.72 11.22 3.69
CA ARG A 44 6.80 10.49 4.38
C ARG A 44 7.23 9.20 3.71
N SER A 45 6.47 8.76 2.70
CA SER A 45 6.65 7.46 2.05
C SER A 45 6.88 7.60 0.56
N ASP A 46 7.82 6.82 0.02
CA ASP A 46 7.82 6.49 -1.39
C ASP A 46 6.75 5.41 -1.67
N LEU A 47 6.17 5.41 -2.87
CA LEU A 47 5.18 4.44 -3.32
C LEU A 47 5.76 3.63 -4.49
N ALA A 48 5.79 2.32 -4.33
CA ALA A 48 6.20 1.37 -5.35
C ALA A 48 5.05 0.42 -5.69
N PHE A 49 4.71 0.34 -6.97
CA PHE A 49 3.73 -0.61 -7.49
C PHE A 49 4.40 -1.86 -8.04
N ILE A 50 3.76 -3.01 -7.84
CA ILE A 50 4.10 -4.28 -8.49
C ILE A 50 2.88 -4.72 -9.29
N PHE A 51 2.99 -4.66 -10.62
CA PHE A 51 1.92 -5.03 -11.55
C PHE A 51 2.13 -6.43 -12.13
N PRO A 52 1.05 -7.22 -12.34
CA PRO A 52 1.12 -8.50 -13.03
C PRO A 52 1.76 -8.41 -14.42
N SER A 53 1.50 -7.30 -15.10
CA SER A 53 1.89 -7.04 -16.48
C SER A 53 1.76 -5.56 -16.78
N LYS A 54 2.50 -5.10 -17.79
CA LYS A 54 2.45 -3.72 -18.26
C LYS A 54 1.05 -3.33 -18.74
N SER A 55 0.55 -2.19 -18.30
CA SER A 55 -0.76 -1.67 -18.68
C SER A 55 -0.71 -0.16 -18.85
N ALA A 56 -0.81 0.31 -20.10
CA ALA A 56 -0.87 1.74 -20.40
C ALA A 56 -2.07 2.44 -19.72
N ALA A 57 -3.18 1.71 -19.51
CA ALA A 57 -4.33 2.24 -18.80
C ALA A 57 -4.02 2.52 -17.32
N PHE A 58 -3.26 1.64 -16.66
CA PHE A 58 -2.82 1.89 -15.29
C PHE A 58 -1.78 3.02 -15.23
N ASP A 59 -0.86 3.08 -16.20
CA ASP A 59 0.12 4.16 -16.30
C ASP A 59 -0.58 5.53 -16.38
N ASN A 60 -1.58 5.66 -17.25
CA ASN A 60 -2.35 6.89 -17.42
C ASN A 60 -3.07 7.28 -16.13
N ILE A 61 -3.72 6.34 -15.44
CA ILE A 61 -4.42 6.61 -14.17
C ILE A 61 -3.46 7.10 -13.09
N ILE A 62 -2.27 6.51 -13.00
CA ILE A 62 -1.26 6.94 -12.02
C ILE A 62 -0.80 8.37 -12.34
N LEU A 63 -0.59 8.70 -13.62
CA LEU A 63 -0.20 10.05 -14.04
C LEU A 63 -1.30 11.08 -13.78
N GLU A 64 -2.55 10.76 -14.14
CA GLU A 64 -3.71 11.61 -13.90
C GLU A 64 -3.91 11.90 -12.41
N GLU A 65 -3.89 10.87 -11.56
CA GLU A 65 -4.08 11.04 -10.11
C GLU A 65 -2.89 11.75 -9.46
N ASN A 66 -1.68 11.60 -10.00
CA ASN A 66 -0.52 12.38 -9.58
C ASN A 66 -0.69 13.88 -9.87
N ASP A 67 -1.11 14.22 -11.08
CA ASP A 67 -1.36 15.61 -11.49
C ASP A 67 -2.49 16.23 -10.67
N ALA A 68 -3.60 15.50 -10.49
CA ALA A 68 -4.71 15.91 -9.65
C ALA A 68 -4.27 16.17 -8.20
N PHE A 69 -3.44 15.29 -7.63
CA PHE A 69 -2.89 15.49 -6.28
C PHE A 69 -2.02 16.76 -6.20
N LEU A 70 -1.12 16.99 -7.15
CA LEU A 70 -0.25 18.17 -7.13
C LEU A 70 -1.04 19.47 -7.27
N LYS A 71 -2.06 19.49 -8.13
CA LYS A 71 -3.01 20.61 -8.24
C LYS A 71 -3.73 20.86 -6.92
N LEU A 72 -4.25 19.82 -6.28
CA LEU A 72 -4.92 19.92 -4.98
C LEU A 72 -3.98 20.44 -3.89
N ALA A 73 -2.78 19.85 -3.76
CA ALA A 73 -1.80 20.25 -2.76
C ALA A 73 -1.38 21.72 -2.94
N THR A 74 -1.20 22.17 -4.18
CA THR A 74 -0.86 23.56 -4.51
C THR A 74 -2.00 24.52 -4.20
N GLN A 75 -3.24 24.19 -4.59
CA GLN A 75 -4.40 25.07 -4.35
C GLN A 75 -4.73 25.19 -2.86
N TYR A 76 -4.72 24.07 -2.13
CA TYR A 76 -4.92 24.11 -0.68
C TYR A 76 -3.77 24.80 0.05
N GLY A 77 -2.53 24.69 -0.45
CA GLY A 77 -1.37 25.40 0.11
C GLY A 77 -1.45 26.92 -0.04
N LYS A 78 -2.21 27.42 -1.03
CA LYS A 78 -2.47 28.86 -1.26
C LYS A 78 -3.64 29.40 -0.43
N LEU A 79 -4.46 28.53 0.17
CA LEU A 79 -5.65 28.90 0.92
C LEU A 79 -5.31 29.28 2.37
N ASN A 80 -5.96 30.31 2.91
CA ASN A 80 -5.77 30.75 4.29
C ASN A 80 -6.13 29.65 5.30
N HIS A 81 -5.52 29.68 6.50
CA HIS A 81 -5.73 28.67 7.55
C HIS A 81 -7.22 28.42 7.93
N SER A 82 -8.09 29.43 7.82
CA SER A 82 -9.53 29.32 8.10
C SER A 82 -10.26 28.37 7.13
N THR A 83 -9.86 28.35 5.86
CA THR A 83 -10.43 27.47 4.82
C THR A 83 -9.89 26.04 4.83
N HIS A 84 -8.88 25.76 5.65
CA HIS A 84 -8.31 24.41 5.83
C HIS A 84 -9.28 23.44 6.53
N LEU A 85 -10.40 23.94 7.08
CA LEU A 85 -11.51 23.12 7.58
C LEU A 85 -12.35 22.52 6.44
N MET A 86 -12.33 23.13 5.26
CA MET A 86 -12.99 22.63 4.05
C MET A 86 -12.07 21.74 3.18
N ALA A 87 -10.83 21.49 3.64
CA ALA A 87 -9.89 20.63 2.93
C ALA A 87 -10.26 19.15 3.08
N SER A 88 -10.16 18.42 1.97
CA SER A 88 -10.39 16.98 1.98
C SER A 88 -9.26 16.17 2.63
N PHE A 89 -8.12 16.82 2.93
CA PHE A 89 -6.98 16.24 3.65
C PHE A 89 -6.11 17.30 4.33
N ASP A 90 -5.20 16.86 5.20
CA ASP A 90 -4.30 17.74 5.94
C ASP A 90 -3.07 18.15 5.11
N VAL A 91 -3.11 19.36 4.56
CA VAL A 91 -2.05 19.89 3.70
C VAL A 91 -0.82 20.29 4.51
N THR A 92 -0.97 20.58 5.80
CA THR A 92 0.16 20.93 6.68
C THR A 92 1.19 19.81 6.80
N GLN A 93 0.79 18.54 6.61
CA GLN A 93 1.71 17.39 6.60
C GLN A 93 2.72 17.46 5.45
N PHE A 94 2.38 18.18 4.39
CA PHE A 94 3.23 18.33 3.21
C PHE A 94 4.10 19.59 3.30
N VAL A 95 3.86 20.51 4.23
CA VAL A 95 4.65 21.75 4.35
C VAL A 95 5.87 21.49 5.24
N LYS A 96 7.07 21.74 4.71
CA LYS A 96 8.29 21.65 5.51
C LYS A 96 8.38 22.84 6.47
N SER A 97 8.48 22.57 7.77
CA SER A 97 8.94 23.59 8.71
C SER A 97 10.46 23.70 8.61
N SER A 98 10.97 24.93 8.47
CA SER A 98 12.39 25.26 8.27
C SER A 98 13.33 24.83 9.43
N LYS A 99 12.79 24.22 10.50
CA LYS A 99 13.51 23.93 11.75
C LYS A 99 14.18 22.55 11.85
N ARG A 100 14.09 21.67 10.84
CA ARG A 100 14.85 20.39 10.85
C ARG A 100 16.08 20.48 9.95
N GLY A 101 17.20 20.77 10.60
CA GLY A 101 18.53 20.85 9.99
C GLY A 101 19.05 19.54 9.41
N ASN A 102 20.01 19.73 8.51
CA ASN A 102 21.02 18.81 7.98
C ASN A 102 20.51 17.52 7.34
N GLY A 103 20.22 17.61 6.04
CA GLY A 103 20.19 16.46 5.13
C GLY A 103 18.92 16.37 4.29
N THR A 104 18.71 17.30 3.36
CA THR A 104 17.80 17.08 2.22
C THR A 104 18.42 16.01 1.31
N GLY A 105 18.35 14.75 1.74
CA GLY A 105 18.80 13.64 0.93
C GLY A 105 18.02 13.61 -0.38
N GLU A 106 18.73 13.39 -1.49
CA GLU A 106 18.10 13.26 -2.80
C GLU A 106 17.05 12.13 -2.78
N PRO A 107 15.95 12.30 -3.55
CA PRO A 107 14.98 11.22 -3.74
C PRO A 107 15.71 9.97 -4.27
N ILE A 108 15.29 8.80 -3.80
CA ILE A 108 15.92 7.51 -4.16
C ILE A 108 15.73 7.21 -5.65
N TRP A 109 14.60 7.65 -6.20
CA TRP A 109 14.14 7.29 -7.52
C TRP A 109 14.37 8.44 -8.51
N GLY A 110 15.09 8.14 -9.60
CA GLY A 110 15.46 9.10 -10.63
C GLY A 110 16.63 10.02 -10.23
N ARG A 111 17.69 10.07 -11.04
CA ARG A 111 18.80 11.03 -10.86
C ARG A 111 18.32 12.44 -11.18
N ARG A 112 18.84 13.45 -10.46
CA ARG A 112 18.58 14.85 -10.83
C ARG A 112 19.45 15.13 -12.04
N ILE A 113 18.84 15.30 -13.20
CA ILE A 113 19.53 15.96 -14.30
C ILE A 113 19.75 17.39 -13.78
N ARG A 114 21.01 17.78 -13.56
CA ARG A 114 21.37 19.18 -13.32
C ARG A 114 21.04 19.94 -14.60
N SER A 115 19.81 20.40 -14.74
CA SER A 115 19.47 21.42 -15.73
C SER A 115 19.81 22.78 -15.14
N ASN A 116 20.58 23.58 -15.88
CA ASN A 116 20.79 25.01 -15.62
C ASN A 116 19.52 25.80 -15.95
N SER A 117 18.39 25.42 -15.35
CA SER A 117 17.19 26.24 -15.34
C SER A 117 17.23 27.05 -14.05
N SER A 118 17.35 28.36 -14.19
CA SER A 118 17.12 29.35 -13.15
C SER A 118 15.72 29.15 -12.57
N GLU A 119 15.60 28.27 -11.57
CA GLU A 119 14.45 28.29 -10.68
C GLU A 119 14.58 29.58 -9.87
N GLU A 120 13.87 30.61 -10.33
CA GLU A 120 13.55 31.80 -9.58
C GLU A 120 13.18 31.43 -8.14
N MET A 121 13.58 32.29 -7.21
CA MET A 121 13.39 32.16 -5.77
C MET A 121 11.97 31.71 -5.37
N GLU A 122 11.71 30.41 -5.36
CA GLU A 122 10.71 29.85 -4.46
C GLU A 122 11.29 29.99 -3.05
N THR A 123 10.73 30.95 -2.31
CA THR A 123 11.01 31.17 -0.89
C THR A 123 11.06 29.83 -0.16
N GLU A 124 12.18 29.56 0.52
CA GLU A 124 12.48 28.28 1.18
C GLU A 124 11.40 27.80 2.18
N SER A 125 10.45 28.67 2.54
CA SER A 125 9.32 28.43 3.44
C SER A 125 8.14 27.66 2.83
N THR A 126 8.08 27.42 1.51
CA THR A 126 6.91 26.81 0.83
C THR A 126 7.15 25.44 0.18
N ARG A 127 8.35 24.86 0.32
CA ARG A 127 8.66 23.57 -0.32
C ARG A 127 7.81 22.42 0.22
N GLN A 128 6.90 21.93 -0.62
CA GLN A 128 6.10 20.74 -0.34
C GLN A 128 7.00 19.48 -0.23
N SER A 129 6.63 18.55 0.64
CA SER A 129 7.33 17.29 0.91
C SER A 129 6.46 16.13 0.47
N TYR A 130 6.79 15.46 -0.63
CA TYR A 130 6.12 14.24 -1.07
C TYR A 130 7.07 13.23 -1.71
N GLY A 131 6.71 11.95 -1.60
CA GLY A 131 7.51 10.82 -2.04
C GLY A 131 7.35 10.52 -3.52
N SER A 132 8.30 9.74 -4.02
CA SER A 132 8.31 9.28 -5.40
C SER A 132 7.27 8.19 -5.61
N VAL A 133 6.76 8.08 -6.84
CA VAL A 133 5.84 7.04 -7.27
C VAL A 133 6.49 6.28 -8.42
N VAL A 134 6.75 5.00 -8.20
CA VAL A 134 7.37 4.10 -9.17
C VAL A 134 6.50 2.86 -9.37
N GLY A 135 6.57 2.24 -10.53
CA GLY A 135 5.95 0.95 -10.82
C GLY A 135 6.93 -0.01 -11.43
N PHE A 136 6.73 -1.29 -11.14
CA PHE A 136 7.50 -2.40 -11.69
C PHE A 136 6.53 -3.43 -12.23
N ASP A 137 6.82 -3.93 -13.41
CA ASP A 137 6.17 -5.14 -13.88
C ASP A 137 6.86 -6.35 -13.28
N VAL A 138 6.09 -7.39 -12.99
CA VAL A 138 6.62 -8.65 -12.47
C VAL A 138 7.72 -9.21 -13.35
N GLN A 139 7.58 -9.10 -14.67
CA GLN A 139 8.59 -9.55 -15.63
C GLN A 139 9.92 -8.78 -15.51
N GLU A 140 9.90 -7.53 -15.04
CA GLU A 140 11.13 -6.76 -14.81
C GLU A 140 11.83 -7.15 -13.49
N LEU A 141 11.04 -7.52 -12.48
CA LEU A 141 11.58 -8.05 -11.23
C LEU A 141 12.04 -9.50 -11.40
N ASP A 142 11.45 -10.21 -12.36
CA ASP A 142 11.79 -11.57 -12.81
C ASP A 142 11.78 -12.61 -11.66
N PRO A 143 10.63 -12.76 -10.96
CA PRO A 143 10.50 -13.79 -9.94
C PRO A 143 10.47 -15.19 -10.54
N ASP A 144 10.08 -15.31 -11.82
CA ASP A 144 9.95 -16.61 -12.48
C ASP A 144 11.32 -17.25 -12.68
N ASN A 145 12.37 -16.51 -13.05
CA ASN A 145 13.73 -17.06 -13.02
C ASN A 145 14.21 -17.44 -11.61
N SER A 146 13.74 -16.74 -10.57
CA SER A 146 14.03 -17.13 -9.18
C SER A 146 13.29 -18.40 -8.74
N LEU A 147 12.23 -18.79 -9.47
CA LEU A 147 11.34 -19.89 -9.14
C LEU A 147 11.37 -21.04 -10.17
N ALA A 148 11.99 -20.85 -11.33
CA ALA A 148 11.95 -21.75 -12.49
C ALA A 148 12.51 -23.15 -12.22
N GLY A 149 13.42 -23.29 -11.25
CA GLY A 149 13.94 -24.60 -10.82
C GLY A 149 13.03 -25.37 -9.88
N PHE A 150 11.93 -24.76 -9.41
CA PHE A 150 11.04 -25.32 -8.38
C PHE A 150 9.60 -25.51 -8.86
N LEU A 151 9.26 -24.99 -10.04
CA LEU A 151 7.92 -25.02 -10.60
C LEU A 151 7.92 -25.81 -11.91
N ASP A 152 6.86 -26.58 -12.11
CA ASP A 152 6.61 -27.19 -13.43
C ASP A 152 6.37 -26.07 -14.45
N PRO A 153 6.93 -26.16 -15.68
CA PRO A 153 6.76 -25.15 -16.73
C PRO A 153 5.29 -24.83 -17.06
N ASP A 154 4.40 -25.81 -16.85
CA ASP A 154 2.97 -25.69 -17.15
C ASP A 154 2.13 -25.14 -15.97
N ASN A 155 2.75 -24.88 -14.81
CA ASN A 155 2.05 -24.45 -13.59
C ASN A 155 2.54 -23.06 -13.13
N SER A 156 2.20 -22.02 -13.89
CA SER A 156 2.50 -20.64 -13.50
C SER A 156 1.78 -20.29 -12.20
N LEU A 157 2.52 -19.89 -11.16
CA LEU A 157 1.92 -19.48 -9.89
C LEU A 157 1.04 -18.22 -10.07
N PRO A 158 -0.09 -18.11 -9.35
CA PRO A 158 -0.88 -16.88 -9.33
C PRO A 158 -0.07 -15.69 -8.78
N MET A 159 -0.46 -14.47 -9.15
CA MET A 159 0.20 -13.25 -8.69
C MET A 159 0.26 -13.08 -7.19
N SER A 160 -0.75 -13.59 -6.47
CA SER A 160 -0.78 -13.63 -5.01
C SER A 160 0.43 -14.36 -4.40
N LEU A 161 1.03 -15.31 -5.13
CA LEU A 161 2.25 -16.01 -4.72
C LEU A 161 3.50 -15.37 -5.33
N ARG A 162 3.48 -15.01 -6.63
CA ARG A 162 4.65 -14.41 -7.31
C ARG A 162 5.10 -13.09 -6.68
N ARG A 163 4.19 -12.30 -6.11
CA ARG A 163 4.53 -11.05 -5.39
C ARG A 163 5.52 -11.24 -4.24
N TRP A 164 5.54 -12.41 -3.61
CA TRP A 164 6.45 -12.70 -2.49
C TRP A 164 7.90 -12.82 -2.89
N ALA A 165 8.19 -13.20 -4.14
CA ALA A 165 9.54 -13.14 -4.70
C ALA A 165 9.95 -11.69 -5.05
N CYS A 166 8.98 -10.86 -5.43
CA CYS A 166 9.20 -9.46 -5.79
C CYS A 166 9.61 -8.59 -4.59
N TYR A 167 9.07 -8.82 -3.39
CA TYR A 167 9.39 -7.98 -2.23
C TYR A 167 10.87 -8.02 -1.83
N PRO A 168 11.51 -9.19 -1.61
CA PRO A 168 12.93 -9.23 -1.27
C PRO A 168 13.82 -8.65 -2.36
N MET A 169 13.42 -8.80 -3.63
CA MET A 169 14.14 -8.23 -4.77
C MET A 169 14.12 -6.71 -4.75
N LEU A 170 12.94 -6.10 -4.53
CA LEU A 170 12.79 -4.66 -4.39
C LEU A 170 13.57 -4.16 -3.15
N LEU A 171 13.34 -4.78 -2.00
CA LEU A 171 13.94 -4.39 -0.72
C LEU A 171 15.44 -4.70 -0.60
N GLY A 172 15.96 -5.58 -1.45
CA GLY A 172 17.37 -5.91 -1.54
C GLY A 172 18.15 -5.01 -2.50
N ARG A 173 17.50 -4.48 -3.54
CA ARG A 173 18.14 -3.63 -4.56
C ARG A 173 18.14 -2.15 -4.21
N VAL A 174 17.17 -1.68 -3.41
CA VAL A 174 17.16 -0.28 -2.97
C VAL A 174 18.28 -0.06 -1.94
N ARG A 175 19.30 0.73 -2.31
CA ARG A 175 20.48 1.01 -1.48
C ARG A 175 20.19 1.75 -0.17
N ARG A 176 19.00 2.35 -0.04
CA ARG A 176 18.61 3.11 1.15
C ARG A 176 17.80 2.24 2.10
N ASN A 177 18.10 2.36 3.39
CA ASN A 177 17.35 1.68 4.43
C ASN A 177 16.09 2.48 4.76
N PHE A 178 14.95 2.06 4.24
CA PHE A 178 13.66 2.49 4.78
C PHE A 178 13.57 2.04 6.25
N LYS A 179 12.97 2.87 7.09
CA LYS A 179 12.69 2.52 8.49
C LYS A 179 11.49 1.60 8.56
N HIS A 180 10.42 1.94 7.86
CA HIS A 180 9.16 1.21 7.89
C HIS A 180 8.70 0.86 6.47
N ILE A 181 8.05 -0.30 6.35
CA ILE A 181 7.51 -0.81 5.10
C ILE A 181 6.05 -1.18 5.32
N LEU A 182 5.20 -0.79 4.37
CA LEU A 182 3.81 -1.25 4.23
C LEU A 182 3.71 -2.07 2.93
N LEU A 183 3.36 -3.35 3.03
CA LEU A 183 2.95 -4.17 1.89
C LEU A 183 1.42 -4.19 1.88
N VAL A 184 0.80 -3.87 0.75
CA VAL A 184 -0.65 -3.73 0.67
C VAL A 184 -1.23 -4.23 -0.66
N ASP A 185 -2.33 -4.97 -0.58
CA ASP A 185 -3.14 -5.35 -1.72
C ASP A 185 -4.04 -4.18 -2.12
N ILE A 186 -3.76 -3.61 -3.29
CA ILE A 186 -4.45 -2.42 -3.82
C ILE A 186 -5.92 -2.72 -4.11
N LYS A 187 -6.24 -3.99 -4.39
CA LYS A 187 -7.61 -4.39 -4.68
C LYS A 187 -8.43 -4.50 -3.40
N ASP A 188 -7.88 -5.12 -2.36
CA ASP A 188 -8.68 -5.47 -1.18
C ASP A 188 -8.67 -4.38 -0.10
N ILE A 189 -7.62 -3.55 -0.04
CA ILE A 189 -7.37 -2.61 1.05
C ILE A 189 -7.34 -1.17 0.55
N LEU A 190 -8.04 -0.28 1.26
CA LEU A 190 -8.03 1.16 1.07
C LEU A 190 -7.35 1.85 2.27
N LEU A 191 -6.51 2.85 1.98
CA LEU A 191 -5.75 3.61 2.98
C LEU A 191 -6.37 4.99 3.15
N SER A 192 -7.14 5.20 4.22
CA SER A 192 -7.77 6.50 4.50
C SER A 192 -6.95 7.37 5.48
N GLY A 193 -5.95 6.81 6.14
CA GLY A 193 -5.06 7.52 7.08
C GLY A 193 -3.66 6.90 7.11
N ASP A 194 -2.85 7.23 8.12
CA ASP A 194 -1.50 6.70 8.29
C ASP A 194 -1.47 5.43 9.17
N PRO A 195 -1.49 4.21 8.59
CA PRO A 195 -1.36 2.96 9.37
C PRO A 195 0.05 2.77 9.95
N LEU A 196 1.09 3.37 9.36
CA LEU A 196 2.47 3.21 9.80
C LEU A 196 2.72 3.90 11.15
N GLY A 197 1.86 4.83 11.56
CA GLY A 197 1.86 5.41 12.90
C GLY A 197 1.89 4.36 14.02
N ARG A 198 1.29 3.18 13.81
CA ARG A 198 1.27 2.08 14.80
C ARG A 198 2.59 1.35 14.96
N VAL A 199 3.44 1.35 13.93
CA VAL A 199 4.71 0.61 13.90
C VAL A 199 5.95 1.50 14.00
N ARG A 200 5.80 2.83 13.94
CA ARG A 200 6.92 3.78 13.99
C ARG A 200 7.76 3.75 15.28
N ASN A 201 7.13 3.34 16.38
CA ASN A 201 7.80 3.24 17.68
C ASN A 201 8.30 1.81 17.97
N GLN A 202 8.18 0.90 17.00
CA GLN A 202 8.56 -0.51 17.15
C GLN A 202 9.96 -0.77 16.60
N THR A 203 10.50 -1.96 16.87
CA THR A 203 11.84 -2.35 16.42
C THR A 203 11.90 -2.59 14.90
N PRO A 204 13.06 -2.45 14.24
CA PRO A 204 13.23 -2.76 12.82
C PRO A 204 12.85 -4.19 12.43
N GLU A 205 12.86 -5.12 13.39
CA GLU A 205 12.50 -6.53 13.26
C GLU A 205 11.01 -6.81 13.51
N SER A 206 10.25 -5.83 13.98
CA SER A 206 8.81 -5.96 14.26
C SER A 206 7.96 -5.95 12.99
N VAL A 207 6.94 -6.79 12.97
CA VAL A 207 5.94 -6.85 11.90
C VAL A 207 4.56 -6.97 12.51
N SER A 208 3.69 -6.02 12.22
CA SER A 208 2.29 -6.05 12.59
C SER A 208 1.46 -6.71 11.49
N LEU A 209 0.68 -7.72 11.86
CA LEU A 209 -0.27 -8.38 10.97
C LEU A 209 -1.70 -8.07 11.40
N SER A 210 -2.55 -7.78 10.42
CA SER A 210 -3.99 -7.67 10.65
C SER A 210 -4.63 -9.06 10.72
N THR A 211 -5.72 -9.17 11.48
CA THR A 211 -6.48 -10.42 11.59
C THR A 211 -7.71 -10.40 10.70
N LEU A 212 -8.02 -11.57 10.16
CA LEU A 212 -9.21 -11.88 9.39
C LEU A 212 -10.04 -12.89 10.19
N THR A 213 -11.32 -12.59 10.40
CA THR A 213 -12.26 -13.53 11.01
C THR A 213 -12.89 -14.36 9.89
N GLN A 214 -12.60 -15.65 9.84
CA GLN A 214 -13.25 -16.58 8.91
C GLN A 214 -14.16 -17.53 9.69
N SER A 215 -15.42 -17.65 9.25
CA SER A 215 -16.32 -18.69 9.74
C SER A 215 -15.95 -20.00 9.05
N ILE A 216 -15.41 -20.95 9.81
CA ILE A 216 -15.13 -22.29 9.29
C ILE A 216 -16.25 -23.19 9.79
N THR A 217 -16.97 -23.78 8.85
CA THR A 217 -17.95 -24.82 9.16
C THR A 217 -17.23 -26.15 9.23
N ILE A 218 -16.98 -26.62 10.44
CA ILE A 218 -16.40 -27.95 10.65
C ILE A 218 -17.56 -28.94 10.69
N ARG A 219 -17.60 -29.86 9.72
CA ARG A 219 -18.54 -30.99 9.71
C ARG A 219 -17.86 -32.20 10.36
N HIS A 220 -18.24 -32.50 11.59
CA HIS A 220 -17.95 -33.79 12.23
C HIS A 220 -19.27 -34.53 12.49
N GLY A 221 -19.57 -35.53 11.66
CA GLY A 221 -20.82 -36.30 11.76
C GLY A 221 -22.08 -35.47 11.46
N LYS A 222 -23.20 -35.79 12.13
CA LYS A 222 -24.51 -35.12 11.97
C LYS A 222 -24.61 -33.72 12.61
N LYS A 223 -23.53 -33.19 13.21
CA LYS A 223 -23.53 -31.85 13.82
C LYS A 223 -22.55 -30.94 13.08
N THR A 224 -23.08 -29.86 12.52
CA THR A 224 -22.31 -28.72 12.01
C THR A 224 -22.01 -27.77 13.18
N GLN A 225 -20.74 -27.57 13.49
CA GLN A 225 -20.31 -26.50 14.40
C GLN A 225 -19.55 -25.44 13.61
N SER A 226 -20.01 -24.19 13.68
CA SER A 226 -19.28 -23.04 13.15
C SER A 226 -18.27 -22.58 14.20
N THR A 227 -16.99 -22.67 13.88
CA THR A 227 -15.93 -22.09 14.71
C THR A 227 -15.35 -20.88 13.98
N HIS A 228 -15.16 -19.78 14.72
CA HIS A 228 -14.52 -18.59 14.20
C HIS A 228 -13.02 -18.68 14.46
N GLN A 229 -12.24 -18.87 13.41
CA GLN A 229 -10.78 -18.84 13.51
C GLN A 229 -10.28 -17.45 13.12
N LYS A 230 -9.44 -16.85 13.98
CA LYS A 230 -8.70 -15.63 13.64
C LYS A 230 -7.46 -16.04 12.85
N LEU A 231 -7.40 -15.62 11.60
CA LEU A 231 -6.28 -15.87 10.69
C LEU A 231 -5.51 -14.57 10.44
N ALA A 232 -4.20 -14.66 10.23
CA ALA A 232 -3.41 -13.54 9.76
C ALA A 232 -3.74 -13.24 8.29
N ASN A 233 -3.92 -11.96 7.98
CA ASN A 233 -4.29 -11.50 6.65
C ASN A 233 -3.04 -11.11 5.82
N PRO A 234 -2.74 -11.80 4.70
CA PRO A 234 -1.59 -11.48 3.85
C PRO A 234 -1.77 -10.21 3.02
N ALA A 235 -3.01 -9.70 2.88
CA ALA A 235 -3.31 -8.53 2.06
C ALA A 235 -2.73 -7.23 2.62
N ILE A 236 -2.34 -7.19 3.90
CA ILE A 236 -1.69 -6.03 4.50
C ILE A 236 -0.72 -6.42 5.60
N ILE A 237 0.52 -5.94 5.45
CA ILE A 237 1.63 -6.20 6.36
C ILE A 237 2.36 -4.88 6.56
N MET A 238 2.58 -4.49 7.80
CA MET A 238 3.30 -3.26 8.12
C MET A 238 4.31 -3.50 9.22
N GLY A 239 5.49 -2.91 9.12
CA GLY A 239 6.53 -3.16 10.11
C GLY A 239 7.84 -2.47 9.80
N GLY A 240 8.85 -2.80 10.60
CA GLY A 240 10.22 -2.40 10.34
C GLY A 240 10.79 -3.09 9.10
N ALA A 241 11.67 -2.41 8.38
CA ALA A 241 12.15 -2.90 7.09
C ALA A 241 12.86 -4.27 7.16
N ARG A 242 13.56 -4.56 8.27
CA ARG A 242 14.25 -5.84 8.45
C ARG A 242 13.27 -6.98 8.69
N GLY A 243 12.28 -6.77 9.56
CA GLY A 243 11.22 -7.72 9.86
C GLY A 243 10.43 -8.07 8.62
N THR A 244 9.95 -7.05 7.89
CA THR A 244 9.16 -7.24 6.66
C THR A 244 9.94 -7.97 5.57
N ARG A 245 11.24 -7.66 5.39
CA ARG A 245 12.10 -8.37 4.44
C ARG A 245 12.32 -9.84 4.84
N ARG A 246 12.57 -10.11 6.12
CA ARG A 246 12.75 -11.49 6.64
C ARG A 246 11.47 -12.31 6.50
N LEU A 247 10.31 -11.74 6.82
CA LEU A 247 9.01 -12.38 6.62
C LEU A 247 8.78 -12.72 5.14
N SER A 248 9.08 -11.78 4.24
CA SER A 248 8.93 -12.00 2.80
C SER A 248 9.85 -13.12 2.28
N ASN A 249 11.11 -13.16 2.73
CA ASN A 249 12.04 -14.26 2.42
C ASN A 249 11.56 -15.62 2.95
N ALA A 250 11.03 -15.64 4.17
CA ALA A 250 10.50 -16.86 4.78
C ALA A 250 9.28 -17.37 4.00
N MET A 251 8.39 -16.47 3.57
CA MET A 251 7.24 -16.81 2.75
C MET A 251 7.65 -17.33 1.37
N LEU A 252 8.63 -16.69 0.70
CA LEU A 252 9.19 -17.19 -0.55
C LEU A 252 9.74 -18.62 -0.39
N THR A 253 10.48 -18.88 0.69
CA THR A 253 11.01 -20.22 0.99
C THR A 253 9.89 -21.24 1.23
N GLN A 254 8.79 -20.83 1.87
CA GLN A 254 7.62 -21.69 2.05
C GLN A 254 6.91 -22.02 0.75
N ILE A 255 6.77 -21.04 -0.14
CA ILE A 255 6.18 -21.24 -1.47
C ILE A 255 7.00 -22.26 -2.26
N VAL A 256 8.33 -22.11 -2.27
CA VAL A 256 9.25 -23.06 -2.92
C VAL A 256 9.13 -24.46 -2.29
N ARG A 257 9.16 -24.55 -0.96
CA ARG A 257 9.01 -25.84 -0.25
C ARG A 257 7.69 -26.53 -0.59
N ALA A 258 6.59 -25.78 -0.59
CA ALA A 258 5.28 -26.30 -0.92
C ALA A 258 5.24 -26.77 -2.39
N ALA A 259 5.72 -25.94 -3.32
CA ALA A 259 5.79 -26.31 -4.74
C ALA A 259 6.56 -27.63 -4.97
N MET A 260 7.70 -27.82 -4.30
CA MET A 260 8.50 -29.05 -4.42
C MET A 260 7.83 -30.29 -3.80
N GLN A 261 7.03 -30.12 -2.75
CA GLN A 261 6.36 -31.23 -2.05
C GLN A 261 5.05 -31.66 -2.73
N HIS A 262 4.40 -30.75 -3.44
CA HIS A 262 3.10 -30.99 -4.06
C HIS A 262 3.22 -31.70 -5.42
N LYS A 263 3.46 -33.01 -5.41
CA LYS A 263 3.24 -33.90 -6.58
C LYS A 263 1.75 -34.18 -6.87
N LYS A 264 0.82 -33.63 -6.09
CA LYS A 264 -0.64 -33.87 -6.18
C LYS A 264 -1.42 -32.56 -6.36
N LYS A 265 -2.35 -32.57 -7.33
CA LYS A 265 -3.30 -31.57 -7.87
C LYS A 265 -4.04 -30.58 -6.93
N ASN A 266 -3.62 -30.36 -5.69
CA ASN A 266 -4.26 -29.36 -4.82
C ASN A 266 -3.65 -27.98 -5.08
N SER A 267 -4.50 -26.98 -5.34
CA SER A 267 -4.06 -25.61 -5.55
C SER A 267 -3.43 -25.03 -4.28
N LEU A 268 -2.27 -24.40 -4.43
CA LEU A 268 -1.58 -23.69 -3.34
C LEU A 268 -2.37 -22.43 -3.00
N SER A 269 -2.87 -22.35 -1.76
CA SER A 269 -3.56 -21.15 -1.25
C SER A 269 -2.58 -20.26 -0.49
N GLU A 270 -2.49 -18.99 -0.87
CA GLU A 270 -1.66 -17.99 -0.18
C GLU A 270 -2.01 -17.88 1.30
N LEU A 271 -3.31 -17.79 1.62
CA LEU A 271 -3.79 -17.64 2.99
C LEU A 271 -3.36 -18.84 3.87
N GLY A 272 -3.42 -20.05 3.30
CA GLY A 272 -3.00 -21.28 3.99
C GLY A 272 -1.50 -21.28 4.28
N LEU A 273 -0.67 -21.01 3.27
CA LEU A 273 0.78 -20.95 3.42
C LEU A 273 1.21 -19.86 4.40
N PHE A 274 0.58 -18.69 4.32
CA PHE A 274 0.89 -17.56 5.18
C PHE A 274 0.56 -17.85 6.65
N ASN A 275 -0.61 -18.42 6.93
CA ASN A 275 -1.00 -18.78 8.30
C ASN A 275 -0.17 -19.94 8.87
N GLN A 276 0.22 -20.91 8.03
CA GLN A 276 1.16 -21.95 8.42
C GLN A 276 2.53 -21.37 8.79
N LEU A 277 3.02 -20.37 8.04
CA LEU A 277 4.28 -19.68 8.33
C LEU A 277 4.19 -18.88 9.63
N VAL A 278 3.11 -18.11 9.82
CA VAL A 278 2.89 -17.29 11.02
C VAL A 278 2.81 -18.16 12.28
N GLY A 279 2.22 -19.36 12.19
CA GLY A 279 2.19 -20.33 13.28
C GLY A 279 3.52 -21.08 13.52
N ASN A 280 4.56 -20.84 12.70
CA ASN A 280 5.85 -21.53 12.81
C ASN A 280 6.93 -20.60 13.39
N GLU A 281 7.06 -20.63 14.71
CA GLU A 281 8.02 -19.79 15.46
C GLU A 281 9.48 -20.06 15.08
N PHE A 282 9.84 -21.30 14.72
CA PHE A 282 11.21 -21.66 14.37
C PHE A 282 11.69 -20.96 13.10
N ILE A 283 10.82 -20.83 12.10
CA ILE A 283 11.14 -20.17 10.83
C ILE A 283 11.19 -18.65 11.01
N LEU A 284 10.37 -18.11 11.90
CA LEU A 284 10.26 -16.67 12.16
C LEU A 284 11.01 -16.20 13.42
N LYS A 285 11.96 -16.98 13.95
CA LYS A 285 12.73 -16.68 15.19
C LYS A 285 13.36 -15.28 15.26
N ASN A 286 13.60 -14.66 14.11
CA ASN A 286 14.24 -13.35 13.95
C ASN A 286 13.26 -12.23 13.53
N VAL A 287 11.96 -12.47 13.64
CA VAL A 287 10.88 -11.54 13.29
C VAL A 287 9.95 -11.44 14.49
N ASN A 288 9.77 -10.22 15.01
CA ASN A 288 8.84 -10.00 16.11
C ASN A 288 7.43 -9.77 15.56
N LEU A 289 6.60 -10.82 15.54
CA LEU A 289 5.24 -10.74 15.03
C LEU A 289 4.27 -10.16 16.07
N ILE A 290 3.55 -9.11 15.68
CA ILE A 290 2.54 -8.44 16.52
C ILE A 290 1.17 -8.61 15.84
N MET A 291 0.31 -9.45 16.41
CA MET A 291 -1.04 -9.65 15.87
C MET A 291 -1.98 -8.54 16.33
N SER A 292 -2.69 -7.93 15.38
CA SER A 292 -3.77 -6.99 15.70
C SER A 292 -4.94 -7.73 16.35
N VAL A 293 -5.39 -7.23 17.50
CA VAL A 293 -6.54 -7.78 18.23
C VAL A 293 -7.85 -7.58 17.44
N GLU A 294 -7.90 -6.47 16.69
CA GLU A 294 -9.04 -6.03 15.89
C GLU A 294 -8.84 -6.37 14.41
N SER A 295 -9.93 -6.82 13.78
CA SER A 295 -10.01 -7.01 12.33
C SER A 295 -10.21 -5.68 11.61
N ILE A 296 -9.76 -5.58 10.37
CA ILE A 296 -9.97 -4.39 9.54
C ILE A 296 -11.47 -4.29 9.21
N PRO A 297 -12.10 -3.12 9.43
CA PRO A 297 -13.51 -2.93 9.12
C PRO A 297 -13.75 -3.05 7.61
N GLU A 298 -14.83 -3.73 7.24
CA GLU A 298 -15.28 -3.78 5.85
C GLU A 298 -16.08 -2.51 5.52
N LEU A 299 -15.95 -1.97 4.31
CA LEU A 299 -16.68 -0.75 3.93
C LEU A 299 -18.21 -0.94 3.99
N SER A 300 -18.71 -2.16 3.77
CA SER A 300 -20.12 -2.51 3.95
C SER A 300 -20.62 -2.27 5.39
N SER A 301 -19.74 -2.37 6.40
CA SER A 301 -20.05 -2.06 7.80
C SER A 301 -19.97 -0.56 8.14
N LEU A 302 -19.51 0.28 7.20
CA LEU A 302 -19.36 1.74 7.38
C LEU A 302 -20.59 2.54 6.89
N THR A 303 -21.72 1.86 6.64
CA THR A 303 -23.02 2.51 6.39
C THR A 303 -23.47 3.30 7.61
N GLY A 304 -23.13 4.59 7.65
CA GLY A 304 -23.38 5.48 8.79
C GLY A 304 -22.36 6.59 8.98
N LEU A 305 -21.44 6.81 8.03
CA LEU A 305 -20.54 7.96 8.04
C LEU A 305 -21.35 9.27 7.95
N ASN A 306 -21.68 9.83 9.11
CA ASN A 306 -22.31 11.14 9.23
C ASN A 306 -21.33 12.22 8.75
N PHE A 307 -21.52 12.67 7.52
CA PHE A 307 -20.83 13.85 7.00
C PHE A 307 -21.50 15.10 7.57
N LYS A 308 -20.79 15.84 8.42
CA LYS A 308 -21.17 17.23 8.70
C LYS A 308 -20.52 18.10 7.61
N PRO A 309 -21.30 18.83 6.79
CA PRO A 309 -20.72 19.77 5.85
C PRO A 309 -19.85 20.78 6.62
N GLY A 310 -18.58 20.91 6.23
CA GLY A 310 -17.58 21.75 6.91
C GLY A 310 -16.65 21.02 7.91
N SER A 311 -16.79 19.71 8.12
CA SER A 311 -15.79 18.91 8.87
C SER A 311 -14.81 18.22 7.93
N ARG A 312 -13.53 18.15 8.33
CA ARG A 312 -12.50 17.37 7.62
C ARG A 312 -12.98 15.93 7.45
N TRP A 313 -12.66 15.31 6.31
CA TRP A 313 -12.84 13.87 6.13
C TRP A 313 -12.08 13.14 7.24
N SER A 314 -12.82 12.64 8.24
CA SER A 314 -12.29 11.74 9.26
C SER A 314 -13.09 10.45 9.20
N ILE A 315 -12.65 9.52 8.35
CA ILE A 315 -13.01 8.13 8.61
C ILE A 315 -12.17 7.76 9.82
N ASN A 316 -12.81 7.40 10.94
CA ASN A 316 -12.12 7.02 12.18
C ASN A 316 -11.22 5.77 12.03
N HIS A 317 -11.17 5.19 10.83
CA HIS A 317 -10.44 3.99 10.48
C HIS A 317 -9.35 4.34 9.46
N THR A 318 -8.09 4.07 9.81
CA THR A 318 -6.95 4.29 8.92
C THR A 318 -6.91 3.30 7.75
N LEU A 319 -7.46 2.10 7.97
CA LEU A 319 -7.52 0.98 7.04
C LEU A 319 -8.97 0.57 6.84
N ILE A 320 -9.33 0.31 5.59
CA ILE A 320 -10.67 -0.14 5.21
C ILE A 320 -10.52 -1.30 4.24
N ARG A 321 -11.32 -2.36 4.43
CA ARG A 321 -11.40 -3.48 3.49
C ARG A 321 -12.59 -3.29 2.55
N ARG A 322 -12.42 -3.53 1.24
CA ARG A 322 -13.51 -3.31 0.26
C ARG A 322 -14.70 -4.26 0.42
N GLY A 323 -14.46 -5.53 0.74
CA GLY A 323 -15.51 -6.56 0.79
C GLY A 323 -15.81 -7.18 -0.57
N THR A 324 -16.65 -8.23 -0.60
CA THR A 324 -16.92 -9.02 -1.81
C THR A 324 -18.00 -8.44 -2.74
N ILE A 325 -18.73 -7.40 -2.33
CA ILE A 325 -19.83 -6.80 -3.12
C ILE A 325 -19.38 -5.43 -3.66
N ASN A 326 -18.90 -5.44 -4.90
CA ASN A 326 -17.82 -4.54 -5.34
C ASN A 326 -18.27 -3.28 -6.13
N LYS A 327 -19.57 -3.04 -6.32
CA LYS A 327 -20.06 -1.90 -7.16
C LYS A 327 -20.48 -0.67 -6.37
N ASP A 328 -21.16 -0.82 -5.24
CA ASP A 328 -21.70 0.33 -4.49
C ASP A 328 -20.62 1.06 -3.68
N VAL A 329 -19.60 0.33 -3.23
CA VAL A 329 -18.49 0.80 -2.41
C VAL A 329 -17.70 1.92 -3.08
N ASN A 330 -17.23 1.69 -4.31
CA ASN A 330 -16.41 2.66 -5.04
C ASN A 330 -17.21 3.92 -5.37
N TYR A 331 -18.50 3.75 -5.69
CA TYR A 331 -19.41 4.86 -5.96
C TYR A 331 -19.65 5.71 -4.72
N VAL A 332 -19.89 5.11 -3.56
CA VAL A 332 -20.09 5.84 -2.29
C VAL A 332 -18.85 6.67 -1.94
N VAL A 333 -17.65 6.09 -1.99
CA VAL A 333 -16.42 6.83 -1.65
C VAL A 333 -16.15 7.95 -2.66
N THR A 334 -16.35 7.70 -3.95
CA THR A 334 -16.18 8.73 -4.99
C THR A 334 -17.16 9.88 -4.80
N LYS A 335 -18.45 9.57 -4.57
CA LYS A 335 -19.48 10.56 -4.28
C LYS A 335 -19.11 11.42 -3.07
N LEU A 336 -18.56 10.81 -2.01
CA LEU A 336 -18.08 11.54 -0.83
C LEU A 336 -16.87 12.44 -1.15
N LEU A 337 -15.94 12.00 -2.01
CA LEU A 337 -14.82 12.82 -2.47
C LEU A 337 -15.30 14.05 -3.24
N CYS A 338 -16.36 13.89 -4.04
CA CYS A 338 -16.93 14.96 -4.85
C CYS A 338 -17.71 16.01 -4.06
N LEU A 339 -18.02 15.76 -2.77
CA LEU A 339 -18.64 16.78 -1.91
C LEU A 339 -17.68 17.92 -1.55
N PHE A 340 -16.38 17.76 -1.78
CA PHE A 340 -15.39 18.80 -1.49
C PHE A 340 -15.21 19.73 -2.69
N PRO A 341 -15.35 21.06 -2.52
CA PRO A 341 -15.38 22.01 -3.64
C PRO A 341 -14.17 21.99 -4.57
N LEU A 342 -12.96 21.73 -4.06
CA LEU A 342 -11.75 21.65 -4.91
C LEU A 342 -11.57 20.26 -5.54
N ASN A 343 -12.19 19.23 -4.97
CA ASN A 343 -12.17 17.91 -5.59
C ASN A 343 -13.11 17.87 -6.79
N SER A 344 -14.26 18.54 -6.73
CA SER A 344 -15.22 18.57 -7.84
C SER A 344 -14.71 19.36 -9.05
N THR A 345 -13.82 20.33 -8.86
CA THR A 345 -13.22 21.08 -9.96
C THR A 345 -12.03 20.36 -10.61
N ILE A 346 -11.33 19.50 -9.87
CA ILE A 346 -10.12 18.82 -10.35
C ILE A 346 -10.44 17.43 -10.91
N ASN A 347 -11.41 16.72 -10.33
CA ASN A 347 -11.79 15.39 -10.77
C ASN A 347 -12.98 15.50 -11.73
N SER A 348 -12.80 15.11 -12.98
CA SER A 348 -13.85 15.18 -14.02
C SER A 348 -14.97 14.15 -13.87
N ASP A 349 -14.80 13.18 -12.96
CA ASP A 349 -15.81 12.18 -12.57
C ASP A 349 -16.56 12.57 -11.29
N CYS A 350 -16.33 13.79 -10.84
CA CYS A 350 -17.27 14.59 -10.07
C CYS A 350 -18.03 15.52 -11.04
#